data_AF-A0A7W0XKY5-F1
#
_entry.id   AF-A0A7W0XKY5-F1
#
_cell.length_a   1.000
_cell.length_b   1.000
_cell.length_c   1.000
_cell.angle_alpha   90.00
_cell.angle_beta   90.00
_cell.angle_gamma   90.00
#
_symmetry.space_group_name_H-M   'P 1'
#
loop_
_entity.id
_entity.type
_entity.pdbx_description
1 polymer ?
#
loop_
_entity_poly.entity_id
_entity_poly.type
_entity_poly.pdbx_seq_one_letter_code
_entity_poly.pdbx_strand_id
1 'polypeptide(L)'
;MKRIEWTDANGTCRSAEVSDLVPPIVEAIGIDATAELLLSVGGSQVYISVRSNGGLVEQAIGEAAANALGRALGYGSLRLPTARPFLAKVLRGRGLGTAEIARTLHTSDTSVRGYLRDKVTVSGYGKSSAGKRKQSRSA
;
A
#
# COMPACT_ATOMS: atom_id res chain seq x y z
N MET A 1 -4.27 12.74 -1.25
CA MET A 1 -3.13 11.81 -1.37
C MET A 1 -2.03 12.32 -0.47
N LYS A 2 -1.63 11.51 0.51
CA LYS A 2 -0.57 11.85 1.47
C LYS A 2 0.67 11.00 1.20
N ARG A 3 1.85 11.55 1.43
CA ARG A 3 3.11 10.78 1.43
C ARG A 3 3.37 10.28 2.84
N ILE A 4 3.67 8.99 2.96
CA ILE A 4 4.14 8.38 4.21
C ILE A 4 5.55 7.85 4.01
N GLU A 5 6.34 7.90 5.07
CA GLU A 5 7.73 7.44 5.11
C GLU A 5 7.87 6.47 6.28
N TRP A 6 8.63 5.40 6.07
CA TRP A 6 8.90 4.40 7.11
C TRP A 6 10.24 3.72 6.86
N THR A 7 10.77 3.09 7.91
CA THR A 7 11.99 2.29 7.82
C THR A 7 11.59 0.83 7.75
N ASP A 8 12.10 0.09 6.77
CA ASP A 8 11.87 -1.36 6.70
C ASP A 8 12.78 -2.12 7.69
N ALA A 9 12.53 -3.42 7.84
CA ALA A 9 13.32 -4.28 8.73
C ALA A 9 14.82 -4.34 8.36
N ASN A 10 15.19 -3.96 7.12
CA ASN A 10 16.57 -3.89 6.66
C ASN A 10 17.21 -2.51 6.89
N GLY A 11 16.53 -1.60 7.60
CA GLY A 11 17.02 -0.23 7.84
C GLY A 11 16.91 0.69 6.63
N THR A 12 16.21 0.30 5.57
CA THR A 12 16.04 1.13 4.37
C THR A 12 14.83 2.04 4.53
N CYS A 13 15.04 3.36 4.40
CA CYS A 13 13.95 4.33 4.35
C CYS A 13 13.14 4.18 3.06
N ARG A 14 11.83 3.99 3.18
CA ARG A 14 10.89 3.88 2.07
C ARG A 14 9.82 4.95 2.18
N SER A 15 9.33 5.41 1.02
CA SER A 15 8.21 6.35 0.97
C SER A 15 7.14 5.89 -0.02
N ALA A 16 5.87 6.21 0.22
CA ALA A 16 4.79 5.93 -0.72
C ALA A 16 3.73 7.03 -0.71
N GLU A 17 3.13 7.29 -1.87
CA GLU A 17 1.92 8.09 -1.99
C GLU A 17 0.71 7.20 -1.74
N VAL A 18 -0.08 7.56 -0.74
CA VAL A 18 -1.24 6.79 -0.27
C VAL A 18 -2.50 7.64 -0.21
N SER A 19 -3.65 6.96 -0.13
CA SER A 19 -4.93 7.62 0.17
C SER A 19 -4.89 8.26 1.55
N ASP A 20 -5.69 9.30 1.77
CA ASP A 20 -5.71 10.07 3.02
C ASP A 20 -6.16 9.24 4.22
N LEU A 21 -6.77 8.08 3.95
CA LEU A 21 -7.20 7.12 4.96
C LEU A 21 -6.07 6.20 5.47
N VAL A 22 -4.99 6.01 4.71
CA VAL A 22 -3.91 5.07 5.10
C VAL A 22 -3.04 5.60 6.25
N PRO A 23 -2.62 6.88 6.29
CA PRO A 23 -1.79 7.41 7.37
C PRO A 23 -2.35 7.18 8.79
N PRO A 24 -3.63 7.48 9.11
CA PRO A 24 -4.14 7.25 10.47
C PRO A 24 -4.21 5.76 10.84
N ILE A 25 -4.35 4.86 9.85
CA ILE A 25 -4.29 3.41 10.09
C ILE A 25 -2.87 3.01 10.46
N VAL A 26 -1.88 3.48 9.69
CA VAL A 26 -0.46 3.21 9.97
C VAL A 26 -0.06 3.73 11.34
N GLU A 27 -0.52 4.91 11.74
CA GLU A 27 -0.26 5.47 13.07
C GLU A 27 -0.89 4.63 14.20
N ALA A 28 -2.06 4.04 13.95
CA ALA A 28 -2.79 3.27 14.95
C ALA A 28 -2.25 1.84 15.16
N ILE A 29 -1.90 1.12 14.08
CA ILE A 29 -1.55 -0.31 14.13
C ILE A 29 -0.15 -0.63 13.58
N GLY A 30 0.55 0.35 12.99
CA GLY A 30 1.85 0.18 12.38
C GLY A 30 1.81 -0.24 10.90
N ILE A 31 2.96 -0.17 10.23
CA ILE A 31 3.10 -0.44 8.78
C ILE A 31 2.74 -1.90 8.44
N ASP A 32 3.23 -2.86 9.22
CA ASP A 32 3.08 -4.28 8.88
C ASP A 32 1.65 -4.77 9.04
N ALA A 33 1.01 -4.46 10.17
CA ALA A 33 -0.40 -4.77 10.39
C ALA A 33 -1.30 -4.03 9.39
N THR A 34 -0.96 -2.80 9.01
CA THR A 34 -1.67 -2.09 7.94
C THR A 34 -1.56 -2.82 6.61
N ALA A 35 -0.37 -3.31 6.25
CA ALA A 35 -0.18 -4.05 5.01
C ALA A 35 -1.01 -5.35 4.99
N GLU A 36 -1.06 -6.08 6.10
CA GLU A 36 -1.87 -7.29 6.24
C GLU A 36 -3.36 -7.00 6.13
N LEU A 37 -3.83 -5.95 6.80
CA LEU A 37 -5.21 -5.48 6.67
C LEU A 37 -5.56 -5.18 5.21
N LEU A 38 -4.75 -4.36 4.53
CA LEU A 38 -5.01 -3.95 3.15
C LEU A 38 -4.88 -5.11 2.16
N LEU A 39 -4.04 -6.11 2.42
CA LEU A 39 -3.96 -7.33 1.62
C LEU A 39 -5.20 -8.20 1.78
N SER A 40 -5.73 -8.32 3.01
CA SER A 40 -6.88 -9.18 3.31
C SER A 40 -8.20 -8.56 2.87
N VAL A 41 -8.43 -7.28 3.18
CA VAL A 41 -9.73 -6.61 2.99
C VAL A 41 -9.69 -5.40 2.05
N GLY A 42 -8.52 -5.06 1.47
CA GLY A 42 -8.39 -3.88 0.62
C GLY A 42 -9.32 -3.91 -0.60
N GLY A 43 -9.95 -2.76 -0.89
CA GLY A 43 -10.90 -2.60 -2.01
C GLY A 43 -12.36 -2.94 -1.66
N SER A 44 -12.59 -3.57 -0.50
CA SER A 44 -13.91 -3.90 0.04
C SER A 44 -14.42 -2.86 1.05
N GLN A 45 -15.71 -2.92 1.35
CA GLN A 45 -16.32 -2.16 2.44
C GLN A 45 -16.27 -3.02 3.71
N VAL A 46 -15.64 -2.49 4.75
CA VAL A 46 -15.50 -3.14 6.05
C VAL A 46 -16.27 -2.38 7.10
N TYR A 47 -16.80 -3.11 8.07
CA TYR A 47 -17.38 -2.53 9.27
C TYR A 47 -16.32 -2.46 10.37
N ILE A 48 -16.12 -1.27 10.93
CA ILE A 48 -15.20 -1.02 12.04
C ILE A 48 -16.02 -0.71 13.28
N SER A 49 -15.72 -1.41 14.37
CA SER A 49 -16.29 -1.17 15.69
C SER A 49 -15.19 -0.78 16.68
N VAL A 50 -15.53 0.05 17.68
CA VAL A 50 -14.59 0.48 18.74
C VAL A 50 -14.18 -0.70 19.63
N ARG A 51 -15.07 -1.69 19.77
CA ARG A 51 -14.81 -2.98 20.39
C ARG A 51 -15.01 -4.06 19.33
N SER A 52 -14.00 -4.87 19.10
CA SER A 52 -14.02 -5.92 18.09
C SER A 52 -15.06 -6.99 18.43
N ASN A 53 -15.62 -7.61 17.39
CA ASN A 53 -16.75 -8.53 17.49
C ASN A 53 -16.57 -9.77 16.59
N GLY A 54 -15.33 -10.17 16.30
CA GLY A 54 -14.99 -11.30 15.45
C GLY A 54 -15.13 -11.03 13.94
N GLY A 55 -15.31 -9.77 13.53
CA GLY A 55 -15.47 -9.37 12.12
C GLY A 55 -14.18 -9.54 11.28
N LEU A 56 -14.30 -9.29 9.97
CA LEU A 56 -13.20 -9.43 9.00
C LEU A 56 -11.93 -8.65 9.38
N VAL A 57 -12.08 -7.48 10.00
CA VAL A 57 -10.95 -6.68 10.48
C VAL A 57 -10.19 -7.41 11.59
N GLU A 58 -10.90 -7.96 12.57
CA GLU A 58 -10.29 -8.73 13.66
C GLU A 58 -9.59 -9.99 13.14
N GLN A 59 -10.19 -10.68 12.17
CA GLN A 59 -9.57 -11.86 11.57
C GLN A 59 -8.29 -11.53 10.78
N ALA A 60 -8.17 -10.30 10.26
CA ALA A 60 -7.02 -9.87 9.48
C ALA A 60 -5.82 -9.43 10.32
N ILE A 61 -6.05 -8.73 11.44
CA ILE A 61 -4.98 -8.10 12.24
C ILE A 61 -5.01 -8.45 13.74
N GLY A 62 -5.97 -9.26 14.17
CA GLY A 62 -6.19 -9.63 15.56
C GLY A 62 -7.01 -8.61 16.36
N GLU A 63 -7.47 -9.03 17.54
CA GLU A 63 -8.35 -8.26 18.42
C GLU A 63 -7.74 -6.93 18.86
N ALA A 64 -6.48 -6.94 19.31
CA ALA A 64 -5.80 -5.76 19.84
C ALA A 64 -5.67 -4.65 18.77
N ALA A 65 -5.24 -5.02 17.56
CA ALA A 65 -5.08 -4.07 16.47
C ALA A 65 -6.44 -3.59 15.93
N ALA A 66 -7.45 -4.46 15.87
CA ALA A 66 -8.81 -4.06 15.49
C ALA A 66 -9.41 -3.04 16.47
N ASN A 67 -9.21 -3.23 17.78
CA ASN A 67 -9.63 -2.28 18.81
C ASN A 67 -8.89 -0.94 18.70
N ALA A 68 -7.57 -0.96 18.47
CA ALA A 68 -6.79 0.26 18.25
C ALA A 68 -7.26 1.03 17.01
N LEU A 69 -7.55 0.31 15.92
CA LEU A 69 -8.09 0.87 14.70
C LEU A 69 -9.46 1.53 14.91
N GLY A 70 -10.37 0.87 15.63
CA GLY A 70 -11.68 1.42 15.97
C GLY A 70 -11.63 2.68 16.82
N ARG A 71 -10.61 2.81 17.70
CA ARG A 71 -10.38 4.05 18.46
C ARG A 71 -9.86 5.19 17.59
N ALA A 72 -9.04 4.89 16.58
CA ALA A 72 -8.44 5.89 15.70
C ALA A 72 -9.40 6.41 14.61
N LEU A 73 -10.16 5.51 13.97
CA LEU A 73 -11.07 5.85 12.86
C LEU A 73 -12.53 6.05 13.30
N GLY A 74 -12.88 5.65 14.52
CA GLY A 74 -14.26 5.63 15.01
C GLY A 74 -15.03 4.38 14.58
N TYR A 75 -16.36 4.48 14.61
CA TYR A 75 -17.26 3.38 14.28
C TYR A 75 -17.95 3.62 12.92
N GLY A 76 -18.18 2.55 12.17
CA GLY A 76 -18.99 2.60 10.95
C GLY A 76 -18.45 1.75 9.80
N SER A 77 -19.18 1.81 8.69
CA SER A 77 -18.81 1.11 7.45
C SER A 77 -17.94 2.02 6.58
N LEU A 78 -16.73 1.57 6.28
CA LEU A 78 -15.73 2.32 5.55
C LEU A 78 -15.16 1.49 4.41
N ARG A 79 -14.90 2.12 3.26
CA ARG A 79 -14.24 1.44 2.14
C ARG A 79 -12.73 1.60 2.23
N LEU A 80 -12.03 0.48 2.41
CA LEU A 80 -10.57 0.50 2.48
C LEU A 80 -9.96 0.58 1.07
N PRO A 81 -8.97 1.46 0.84
CA PRO A 81 -8.22 1.50 -0.41
C PRO A 81 -7.35 0.24 -0.53
N THR A 82 -7.07 -0.22 -1.74
CA THR A 82 -6.10 -1.31 -1.95
C THR A 82 -4.65 -0.87 -1.77
N ALA A 83 -4.35 0.41 -2.04
CA ALA A 83 -3.01 1.00 -1.91
C ALA A 83 -1.86 0.14 -2.51
N ARG A 84 -2.06 -0.45 -3.70
CA ARG A 84 -1.10 -1.35 -4.36
C ARG A 84 0.35 -0.82 -4.39
N PRO A 85 0.63 0.47 -4.67
CA PRO A 85 2.01 0.97 -4.65
C PRO A 85 2.66 0.92 -3.27
N PHE A 86 1.90 1.20 -2.22
CA PHE A 86 2.36 1.08 -0.83
C PHE A 86 2.65 -0.38 -0.49
N LEU A 87 1.70 -1.29 -0.77
CA LEU A 87 1.87 -2.72 -0.54
C LEU A 87 3.10 -3.28 -1.27
N ALA A 88 3.31 -2.90 -2.52
CA ALA A 88 4.49 -3.31 -3.28
C ALA A 88 5.81 -2.90 -2.59
N LYS A 89 5.88 -1.68 -2.05
CA LYS A 89 7.07 -1.19 -1.34
C LYS A 89 7.26 -1.87 0.02
N VAL A 90 6.19 -2.16 0.76
CA VAL A 90 6.26 -2.92 2.01
C VAL A 90 6.73 -4.36 1.75
N LEU A 91 6.11 -5.06 0.80
CA LEU A 91 6.51 -6.43 0.42
C LEU A 91 7.96 -6.49 -0.08
N ARG A 92 8.42 -5.46 -0.79
CA ARG A 92 9.83 -5.36 -1.18
C ARG A 92 10.76 -5.16 0.01
N GLY A 93 10.33 -4.43 1.05
CA GLY A 93 11.05 -4.31 2.32
C GLY A 93 11.13 -5.63 3.10
N ARG A 94 10.13 -6.51 2.92
CA ARG A 94 10.12 -7.89 3.45
C ARG A 94 11.00 -8.85 2.63
N GLY A 95 11.69 -8.37 1.59
CA GLY A 95 12.60 -9.17 0.77
C GLY A 95 11.97 -9.87 -0.42
N LEU A 96 10.68 -9.68 -0.70
CA LEU A 96 10.03 -10.37 -1.83
C LEU A 96 10.55 -9.89 -3.19
N GLY A 97 10.63 -10.84 -4.13
CA GLY A 97 10.96 -10.58 -5.53
C GLY A 97 9.82 -9.91 -6.29
N THR A 98 10.13 -9.19 -7.37
CA THR A 98 9.10 -8.53 -8.21
C THR A 98 8.03 -9.50 -8.72
N ALA A 99 8.42 -10.73 -9.09
CA ALA A 99 7.50 -11.75 -9.57
C ALA A 99 6.58 -12.28 -8.45
N GLU A 100 7.09 -12.41 -7.23
CA GLU A 100 6.30 -12.81 -6.07
C GLU A 100 5.31 -11.72 -5.70
N ILE A 101 5.76 -10.46 -5.64
CA ILE A 101 4.89 -9.30 -5.41
C ILE A 101 3.78 -9.22 -6.46
N ALA A 102 4.10 -9.48 -7.73
CA ALA A 102 3.12 -9.49 -8.81
C ALA A 102 2.02 -10.54 -8.58
N ARG A 103 2.39 -11.76 -8.13
CA ARG A 103 1.44 -12.82 -7.77
C ARG A 103 0.59 -12.43 -6.56
N THR A 104 1.22 -11.93 -5.50
CA THR A 104 0.53 -11.51 -4.27
C THR A 104 -0.49 -10.39 -4.53
N LEU A 105 -0.14 -9.41 -5.37
CA LEU A 105 -1.01 -8.27 -5.67
C LEU A 105 -1.95 -8.51 -6.86
N HIS A 106 -1.91 -9.70 -7.46
CA HIS A 106 -2.62 -10.07 -8.69
C HIS A 106 -2.46 -9.00 -9.80
N THR A 107 -1.22 -8.64 -10.09
CA THR A 107 -0.87 -7.62 -11.09
C THR A 107 0.33 -8.05 -11.94
N SER A 108 0.66 -7.28 -12.98
CA SER A 108 1.82 -7.57 -13.83
C SER A 108 3.13 -7.15 -13.16
N ASP A 109 4.22 -7.85 -13.48
CA ASP A 109 5.57 -7.47 -13.07
C ASP A 109 5.96 -6.06 -13.58
N THR A 110 5.47 -5.65 -14.75
CA THR A 110 5.62 -4.29 -15.28
C THR A 110 4.95 -3.23 -14.39
N SER A 111 3.76 -3.54 -13.86
CA SER A 111 3.06 -2.66 -12.91
C SER A 111 3.82 -2.56 -11.60
N VAL A 112 4.31 -3.70 -11.07
CA VAL A 112 5.13 -3.72 -9.85
C VAL A 112 6.41 -2.89 -10.02
N ARG A 113 7.14 -3.04 -11.13
CA ARG A 113 8.31 -2.19 -11.41
C ARG A 113 7.95 -0.70 -11.44
N GLY A 114 6.78 -0.36 -11.98
CA GLY A 114 6.24 0.99 -11.94
C GLY A 114 5.97 1.49 -10.51
N TYR A 115 5.42 0.64 -9.64
CA TYR A 115 5.14 0.97 -8.24
C TYR A 115 6.39 1.15 -7.37
N LEU A 116 7.41 0.34 -7.62
CA LEU A 116 8.68 0.40 -6.90
C LEU A 116 9.56 1.58 -7.35
N ARG A 117 9.26 2.18 -8.49
CA ARG A 117 9.98 3.37 -8.96
C ARG A 117 9.60 4.56 -8.11
N ASP A 118 10.58 5.18 -7.47
CA ASP A 118 10.34 6.43 -6.78
C ASP A 118 10.00 7.54 -7.77
N LYS A 119 8.95 8.28 -7.46
CA LYS A 119 8.65 9.52 -8.17
C LYS A 119 9.65 10.55 -7.67
N VAL A 120 10.74 10.71 -8.42
CA VAL A 120 11.59 11.88 -8.28
C VAL A 120 10.74 13.07 -8.70
N THR A 121 10.25 13.82 -7.72
CA THR A 121 9.64 15.12 -7.98
C THR A 121 10.78 16.07 -8.33
N VAL A 122 11.14 16.13 -9.61
CA VAL A 122 11.96 17.22 -10.13
C VAL A 122 11.11 18.50 -10.00
N SER A 123 11.35 19.24 -8.92
CA SER A 123 10.83 20.60 -8.75
C SER A 123 11.53 21.50 -9.77
N GLY A 124 11.01 21.49 -11.00
CA GLY A 124 11.57 22.25 -12.12
C GLY A 124 11.55 21.47 -13.43
N TYR A 125 10.75 21.96 -14.38
CA TYR A 125 10.76 21.66 -15.81
C TYR A 125 10.17 20.32 -16.33
N GLY A 126 9.09 20.45 -17.12
CA GLY A 126 8.89 19.75 -18.39
C GLY A 126 8.32 18.33 -18.34
N LYS A 127 7.07 18.17 -18.80
CA LYS A 127 6.55 16.87 -19.27
C LYS A 127 7.54 16.26 -20.27
N SER A 128 8.12 15.12 -19.93
CA SER A 128 8.68 14.17 -20.90
C SER A 128 8.23 12.76 -20.53
N SER A 129 6.95 12.50 -20.78
CA SER A 129 6.38 11.17 -20.79
C SER A 129 5.82 10.89 -22.18
N ALA A 130 6.65 10.33 -23.05
CA ALA A 130 6.30 9.28 -24.02
C ALA A 130 7.41 9.09 -25.07
N GLY A 131 8.53 8.45 -24.67
CA GLY A 131 9.45 7.88 -25.65
C GLY A 131 8.83 6.65 -26.32
N LYS A 132 7.97 6.84 -27.34
CA LYS A 132 7.70 5.80 -28.34
C LYS A 132 8.91 5.74 -29.27
N ARG A 133 9.88 4.86 -28.96
CA ARG A 133 10.91 4.46 -29.94
C ARG A 133 10.20 3.67 -31.05
N LYS A 134 10.14 4.28 -32.25
CA LYS A 134 9.82 3.59 -33.51
C LYS A 134 10.78 2.41 -33.66
N GLN A 135 10.26 1.19 -33.78
CA GLN A 135 10.99 0.13 -34.46
C GLN A 135 10.82 0.35 -35.96
N SER A 136 11.81 1.00 -36.56
CA SER A 136 12.03 0.94 -38.01
C SER A 136 12.46 -0.47 -38.36
N ARG A 137 11.59 -1.24 -39.02
CA ARG A 137 12.01 -2.38 -39.85
C ARG A 137 12.43 -1.79 -41.20
N SER A 138 13.69 -1.99 -41.54
CA SER A 138 14.26 -1.76 -42.88
C SER A 138 14.84 -3.09 -43.36
N ALA A 139 14.81 -3.27 -44.70
CA ALA A 139 15.11 -4.44 -45.52
C ALA A 139 13.93 -5.39 -45.72
#